data_AF-M5RA74-F1
#
_entry.id   AF-M5RA74-F1
#
_cell.length_a   1.000
_cell.length_b   1.000
_cell.length_c   1.000
_cell.angle_alpha   90.00
_cell.angle_beta   90.00
_cell.angle_gamma   90.00
#
_symmetry.space_group_name_H-M   'P 1'
#
loop_
_entity.id
_entity.type
_entity.pdbx_description
1 polymer ?
#
loop_
_entity_poly.entity_id
_entity_poly.type
_entity_poly.pdbx_seq_one_letter_code
_entity_poly.pdbx_strand_id
1 'polypeptide(L)'
;MVVVDLPFPEGQREISRSVDCAARVLKETKCHAVKLEGGAEQAERIETLVTAGIPVMAHVGLRPQNIHVDGGYRVHREIDSLVTDALAAEKAGAFAVLVECVTVDAGKAITDAVAVPTIGIGAGPHTTGQVLVTNDLIGLTQGYTPKFVRKIADASSLIRDAATTYRDAVDDRSFPGASESF
;
A
#
# COMPACT_ATOMS: atom_id res chain seq x y z
N MET A 1 4.98 0.61 13.60
CA MET A 1 3.75 -0.19 13.39
C MET A 1 3.89 -0.93 12.08
N VAL A 2 3.49 -2.20 12.02
CA VAL A 2 3.46 -3.02 10.79
C VAL A 2 2.00 -3.28 10.44
N VAL A 3 1.58 -2.91 9.24
CA VAL A 3 0.22 -3.11 8.71
C VAL A 3 0.32 -4.11 7.56
N VAL A 4 -0.54 -5.12 7.55
CA VAL A 4 -0.55 -6.15 6.50
C VAL A 4 -1.86 -6.06 5.73
N ASP A 5 -1.80 -6.09 4.40
CA ASP A 5 -3.00 -6.14 3.58
C ASP A 5 -3.75 -7.46 3.76
N LEU A 6 -5.08 -7.39 3.88
CA LEU A 6 -5.91 -8.55 3.62
C LEU A 6 -5.93 -8.81 2.11
N PRO A 7 -5.44 -9.96 1.65
CA PRO A 7 -5.33 -10.23 0.22
C PRO A 7 -6.72 -10.43 -0.39
N PHE A 8 -6.85 -10.12 -1.68
CA PHE A 8 -8.01 -10.56 -2.45
C PHE A 8 -8.10 -12.10 -2.43
N PRO A 9 -9.28 -12.70 -2.23
CA PRO A 9 -10.59 -12.10 -2.01
C PRO A 9 -11.02 -12.02 -0.53
N GLU A 10 -10.11 -12.24 0.42
CA GLU A 10 -10.42 -12.41 1.86
C GLU A 10 -11.06 -11.15 2.47
N GLY A 11 -10.75 -9.96 1.95
CA GLY A 11 -11.40 -8.70 2.34
C GLY A 11 -12.76 -8.42 1.67
N GLN A 12 -13.20 -9.26 0.74
CA GLN A 12 -14.37 -9.01 -0.11
C GLN A 12 -15.44 -10.11 -0.06
N ARG A 13 -15.16 -11.21 0.64
CA ARG A 13 -16.08 -12.37 0.82
C ARG A 13 -17.00 -12.17 2.04
N GLU A 14 -17.38 -13.23 2.73
CA GLU A 14 -18.15 -13.19 3.98
C GLU A 14 -17.35 -12.47 5.08
N ILE A 15 -18.02 -11.71 5.94
CA ILE A 15 -17.36 -10.96 7.04
C ILE A 15 -16.62 -11.90 7.99
N SER A 16 -17.19 -13.06 8.30
CA SER A 16 -16.56 -14.09 9.14
C SER A 16 -15.22 -14.56 8.57
N ARG A 17 -15.09 -14.70 7.24
CA ARG A 17 -13.83 -15.06 6.58
C ARG A 17 -12.77 -13.98 6.75
N SER A 18 -13.16 -12.71 6.65
CA SER A 18 -12.23 -11.60 6.89
C SER A 18 -11.73 -11.59 8.33
N VAL A 19 -12.59 -11.90 9.31
CA VAL A 19 -12.20 -12.01 10.72
C VAL A 19 -11.20 -13.15 10.92
N ASP A 20 -11.50 -14.36 10.40
CA ASP A 20 -10.61 -15.51 10.50
C ASP A 20 -9.25 -15.23 9.83
N CYS A 21 -9.26 -14.63 8.64
CA CYS A 21 -8.07 -14.29 7.90
C CYS A 21 -7.23 -13.23 8.64
N ALA A 22 -7.86 -12.14 9.10
CA ALA A 22 -7.17 -11.09 9.85
C ALA A 22 -6.58 -11.63 11.16
N ALA A 23 -7.33 -12.45 11.91
CA ALA A 23 -6.84 -13.07 13.12
C ALA A 23 -5.61 -13.97 12.85
N ARG A 24 -5.63 -14.74 11.75
CA ARG A 24 -4.50 -15.57 11.33
C ARG A 24 -3.29 -14.70 10.95
N VAL A 25 -3.49 -13.66 10.14
CA VAL A 25 -2.45 -12.70 9.75
C VAL A 25 -1.78 -12.09 10.98
N LEU A 26 -2.53 -11.59 11.95
CA LEU A 26 -1.97 -11.03 13.19
C LEU A 26 -1.19 -12.07 13.98
N LYS A 27 -1.76 -13.28 14.16
CA LYS A 27 -1.14 -14.34 14.98
C LYS A 27 0.14 -14.89 14.37
N GLU A 28 0.18 -15.07 13.06
CA GLU A 28 1.32 -15.67 12.36
C GLU A 28 2.42 -14.65 12.06
N THR A 29 2.06 -13.46 11.59
CA THR A 29 3.05 -12.45 11.18
C THR A 29 3.48 -11.53 12.31
N LYS A 30 2.72 -11.50 13.42
CA LYS A 30 2.88 -10.52 14.52
C LYS A 30 2.76 -9.08 14.05
N CYS A 31 2.06 -8.82 12.93
CA CYS A 31 1.69 -7.47 12.55
C CYS A 31 0.75 -6.84 13.59
N HIS A 32 0.60 -5.53 13.51
CA HIS A 32 -0.15 -4.76 14.50
C HIS A 32 -1.58 -4.46 14.01
N ALA A 33 -1.82 -4.52 12.70
CA ALA A 33 -3.05 -4.11 12.06
C ALA A 33 -3.19 -4.76 10.67
N VAL A 34 -4.41 -4.72 10.15
CA VAL A 34 -4.70 -5.07 8.76
C VAL A 34 -5.12 -3.86 7.93
N LYS A 35 -4.90 -3.91 6.61
CA LYS A 35 -5.48 -2.97 5.64
C LYS A 35 -6.55 -3.65 4.80
N LEU A 36 -7.64 -2.91 4.53
CA LEU A 36 -8.80 -3.39 3.77
C LEU A 36 -9.17 -2.38 2.67
N GLU A 37 -9.37 -2.86 1.45
CA GLU A 37 -9.82 -2.05 0.31
C GLU A 37 -11.35 -2.06 0.19
N GLY A 38 -11.93 -0.88 -0.02
CA GLY A 38 -13.35 -0.74 -0.36
C GLY A 38 -13.89 0.66 -0.06
N GLY A 39 -15.13 0.91 -0.50
CA GLY A 39 -15.85 2.13 -0.17
C GLY A 39 -16.72 1.95 1.08
N ALA A 40 -17.80 2.75 1.17
CA ALA A 40 -18.76 2.71 2.25
C ALA A 40 -19.39 1.31 2.46
N GLU A 41 -19.43 0.47 1.44
CA GLU A 41 -19.91 -0.92 1.52
C GLU A 41 -19.09 -1.81 2.47
N GLN A 42 -17.85 -1.43 2.82
CA GLN A 42 -17.01 -2.17 3.76
C GLN A 42 -17.21 -1.79 5.22
N ALA A 43 -18.06 -0.80 5.54
CA ALA A 43 -18.21 -0.28 6.89
C ALA A 43 -18.55 -1.39 7.91
N GLU A 44 -19.51 -2.28 7.60
CA GLU A 44 -19.90 -3.39 8.49
C GLU A 44 -18.73 -4.36 8.77
N ARG A 45 -17.88 -4.59 7.76
CA ARG A 45 -16.71 -5.47 7.90
C ARG A 45 -15.63 -4.82 8.76
N ILE A 46 -15.36 -3.53 8.55
CA ILE A 46 -14.42 -2.76 9.36
C ILE A 46 -14.90 -2.77 10.81
N GLU A 47 -16.17 -2.46 11.06
CA GLU A 47 -16.76 -2.44 12.41
C GLU A 47 -16.65 -3.81 13.09
N THR A 48 -16.91 -4.89 12.36
CA THR A 48 -16.80 -6.26 12.90
C THR A 48 -15.36 -6.61 13.28
N LEU A 49 -14.38 -6.27 12.43
CA LEU A 49 -12.95 -6.51 12.70
C LEU A 49 -12.48 -5.69 13.91
N VAL A 50 -12.84 -4.41 13.96
CA VAL A 50 -12.48 -3.50 15.06
C VAL A 50 -13.11 -3.97 16.37
N THR A 51 -14.39 -4.38 16.36
CA THR A 51 -15.09 -4.93 17.54
C THR A 51 -14.45 -6.23 18.03
N ALA A 52 -13.89 -7.03 17.13
CA ALA A 52 -13.11 -8.23 17.46
C ALA A 52 -11.69 -7.92 18.00
N GLY A 53 -11.32 -6.64 18.14
CA GLY A 53 -10.02 -6.20 18.64
C GLY A 53 -8.91 -6.16 17.59
N ILE A 54 -9.26 -6.15 16.30
CA ILE A 54 -8.31 -6.10 15.19
C ILE A 54 -8.25 -4.67 14.65
N PRO A 55 -7.11 -3.95 14.77
CA PRO A 55 -6.98 -2.61 14.20
C PRO A 55 -7.01 -2.63 12.67
N VAL A 56 -7.82 -1.76 12.08
CA VAL A 56 -8.01 -1.68 10.62
C VAL A 56 -7.60 -0.31 10.08
N MET A 57 -6.76 -0.33 9.04
CA MET A 57 -6.55 0.79 8.13
C MET A 57 -7.46 0.61 6.92
N ALA A 58 -8.33 1.59 6.64
CA ALA A 58 -9.16 1.55 5.44
C ALA A 58 -8.36 2.02 4.22
N HIS A 59 -8.78 1.61 3.02
CA HIS A 59 -8.21 2.05 1.76
C HIS A 59 -9.33 2.45 0.78
N VAL A 60 -9.41 3.74 0.47
CA VAL A 60 -10.36 4.37 -0.46
C VAL A 60 -9.66 4.95 -1.70
N GLY A 61 -10.42 5.25 -2.75
CA GLY A 61 -9.88 5.70 -4.03
C GLY A 61 -9.70 4.55 -5.00
N LEU A 62 -8.55 4.49 -5.68
CA LEU A 62 -8.21 3.36 -6.53
C LEU A 62 -7.95 2.12 -5.67
N ARG A 63 -8.60 1.00 -6.02
CA ARG A 63 -8.48 -0.26 -5.28
C ARG A 63 -7.81 -1.30 -6.19
N PRO A 64 -6.50 -1.54 -6.07
CA PRO A 64 -5.79 -2.49 -6.93
C PRO A 64 -6.40 -3.91 -6.94
N GLN A 65 -7.05 -4.34 -5.85
CA GLN A 65 -7.75 -5.63 -5.82
C GLN A 65 -8.96 -5.69 -6.78
N ASN A 66 -9.52 -4.53 -7.16
CA ASN A 66 -10.66 -4.38 -8.06
C ASN A 66 -10.26 -3.92 -9.46
N ILE A 67 -8.99 -4.01 -9.84
CA ILE A 67 -8.46 -3.49 -11.10
C ILE A 67 -9.22 -3.94 -12.35
N HIS A 68 -9.76 -5.16 -12.34
CA HIS A 68 -10.54 -5.72 -13.46
C HIS A 68 -11.97 -5.17 -13.52
N VAL A 69 -12.55 -4.82 -12.36
CA VAL A 69 -13.86 -4.16 -12.26
C VAL A 69 -13.72 -2.70 -12.67
N ASP A 70 -12.65 -2.04 -12.22
CA ASP A 70 -12.39 -0.62 -12.48
C ASP A 70 -11.81 -0.36 -13.88
N GLY A 71 -11.42 -1.43 -14.60
CA GLY A 71 -10.91 -1.36 -15.97
C GLY A 71 -9.54 -0.67 -16.06
N GLY A 72 -8.67 -0.91 -15.07
CA GLY A 72 -7.29 -0.42 -15.00
C GLY A 72 -7.04 0.65 -13.93
N TYR A 73 -5.79 1.13 -13.86
CA TYR A 73 -5.35 2.15 -12.90
C TYR A 73 -5.89 3.51 -13.34
N ARG A 74 -6.97 3.98 -12.72
CA ARG A 74 -7.64 5.25 -13.05
C ARG A 74 -7.63 6.20 -11.86
N VAL A 75 -7.60 7.50 -12.16
CA VAL A 75 -7.71 8.53 -11.14
C VAL A 75 -9.18 8.71 -10.77
N HIS A 76 -9.50 8.59 -9.48
CA HIS A 76 -10.84 8.85 -8.96
C HIS A 76 -11.05 10.35 -8.72
N ARG A 77 -12.21 10.87 -9.13
CA ARG A 77 -12.52 12.31 -9.17
C ARG A 77 -13.80 12.70 -8.43
N GLU A 78 -14.64 11.73 -8.10
CA GLU A 78 -15.93 11.96 -7.44
C GLU A 78 -15.72 12.27 -5.95
N ILE A 79 -15.47 13.54 -5.62
CA ILE A 79 -15.10 14.00 -4.27
C ILE A 79 -16.12 13.57 -3.22
N ASP A 80 -17.41 13.81 -3.48
CA ASP A 80 -18.48 13.52 -2.50
C ASP A 80 -18.56 12.02 -2.16
N SER A 81 -18.36 11.15 -3.15
CA SER A 81 -18.33 9.70 -2.94
C SER A 81 -17.11 9.30 -2.10
N LEU A 82 -15.92 9.83 -2.44
CA LEU A 82 -14.68 9.50 -1.73
C LEU A 82 -14.70 9.98 -0.27
N VAL A 83 -15.27 11.16 -0.01
CA VAL A 83 -15.47 11.66 1.35
C VAL A 83 -16.47 10.79 2.10
N THR A 84 -17.56 10.36 1.45
CA THR A 84 -18.53 9.43 2.03
C THR A 84 -17.89 8.11 2.43
N ASP A 85 -17.05 7.53 1.55
CA ASP A 85 -16.33 6.29 1.81
C ASP A 85 -15.38 6.42 3.01
N ALA A 86 -14.62 7.52 3.08
CA ALA A 86 -13.68 7.77 4.17
C ALA A 86 -14.39 7.99 5.52
N LEU A 87 -15.49 8.74 5.54
CA LEU A 87 -16.32 8.94 6.73
C LEU A 87 -16.99 7.64 7.19
N ALA A 88 -17.45 6.81 6.26
CA ALA A 88 -18.03 5.51 6.59
C ALA A 88 -16.98 4.59 7.23
N ALA A 89 -15.75 4.58 6.72
CA ALA A 89 -14.64 3.83 7.30
C ALA A 89 -14.25 4.34 8.70
N GLU A 90 -14.14 5.66 8.87
CA GLU A 90 -13.86 6.27 10.18
C GLU A 90 -14.95 5.92 11.19
N LYS A 91 -16.23 6.07 10.82
CA LYS A 91 -17.37 5.77 11.68
C LYS A 91 -17.39 4.29 12.10
N ALA A 92 -16.96 3.40 11.21
CA ALA A 92 -16.80 1.97 11.50
C ALA A 92 -15.60 1.65 12.41
N GLY A 93 -14.77 2.64 12.74
CA GLY A 93 -13.66 2.49 13.69
C GLY A 93 -12.29 2.24 13.04
N ALA A 94 -12.14 2.47 11.73
CA ALA A 94 -10.81 2.45 11.12
C ALA A 94 -9.91 3.50 11.78
N PHE A 95 -8.67 3.14 12.13
CA PHE A 95 -7.76 4.07 12.83
C PHE A 95 -7.04 5.03 11.89
N ALA A 96 -7.06 4.76 10.58
CA ALA A 96 -6.46 5.58 9.53
C ALA A 96 -7.10 5.24 8.18
N VAL A 97 -7.00 6.16 7.23
CA VAL A 97 -7.50 5.99 5.85
C VAL A 97 -6.35 6.19 4.86
N LEU A 98 -6.03 5.15 4.11
CA LEU A 98 -5.16 5.24 2.94
C LEU A 98 -5.98 5.76 1.75
N VAL A 99 -5.44 6.76 1.05
CA VAL A 99 -6.08 7.43 -0.09
C VAL A 99 -5.19 7.26 -1.33
N GLU A 100 -5.66 6.52 -2.32
CA GLU A 100 -4.86 6.18 -3.51
C GLU A 100 -5.43 6.78 -4.81
N CYS A 101 -4.55 7.36 -5.62
CA CYS A 101 -4.84 7.82 -6.98
C CYS A 101 -6.11 8.68 -7.09
N VAL A 102 -6.20 9.73 -6.28
CA VAL A 102 -7.28 10.74 -6.33
C VAL A 102 -6.74 12.09 -6.79
N THR A 103 -7.62 13.04 -7.12
CA THR A 103 -7.18 14.43 -7.38
C THR A 103 -6.64 15.08 -6.11
N VAL A 104 -5.81 16.12 -6.25
CA VAL A 104 -5.29 16.89 -5.10
C VAL A 104 -6.44 17.47 -4.26
N ASP A 105 -7.47 17.99 -4.90
CA ASP A 105 -8.66 18.53 -4.23
C ASP A 105 -9.42 17.44 -3.47
N ALA A 106 -9.54 16.24 -4.05
CA ALA A 106 -10.16 15.09 -3.37
C ALA A 106 -9.34 14.63 -2.15
N GLY A 107 -8.02 14.51 -2.28
CA GLY A 107 -7.14 14.14 -1.17
C GLY A 107 -7.20 15.15 -0.01
N LYS A 108 -7.30 16.44 -0.34
CA LYS A 108 -7.54 17.50 0.64
C LYS A 108 -8.92 17.38 1.29
N ALA A 109 -9.98 17.25 0.49
CA ALA A 109 -11.35 17.17 0.98
C ALA A 109 -11.55 15.98 1.93
N ILE A 110 -10.98 14.81 1.60
CA ILE A 110 -11.01 13.63 2.49
C ILE A 110 -10.28 13.94 3.80
N THR A 111 -9.08 14.52 3.74
CA THR A 111 -8.27 14.82 4.93
C THR A 111 -8.92 15.86 5.84
N ASP A 112 -9.60 16.85 5.28
CA ASP A 112 -10.33 17.85 6.07
C ASP A 112 -11.61 17.26 6.70
N ALA A 113 -12.18 16.19 6.14
CA ALA A 113 -13.45 15.62 6.55
C ALA A 113 -13.34 14.58 7.68
N VAL A 114 -12.26 13.80 7.72
CA VAL A 114 -12.03 12.78 8.76
C VAL A 114 -11.10 13.30 9.85
N ALA A 115 -11.31 12.86 11.09
CA ALA A 115 -10.44 13.14 12.23
C ALA A 115 -9.24 12.18 12.32
N VAL A 116 -9.35 10.97 11.76
CA VAL A 116 -8.26 9.99 11.72
C VAL A 116 -7.17 10.38 10.70
N PRO A 117 -5.90 9.95 10.91
CA PRO A 117 -4.83 10.23 9.95
C PRO A 117 -5.12 9.69 8.54
N THR A 118 -4.82 10.49 7.52
CA THR A 118 -4.86 10.08 6.11
C THR A 118 -3.47 9.79 5.57
N ILE A 119 -3.30 8.70 4.83
CA ILE A 119 -2.03 8.29 4.19
C ILE A 119 -2.20 8.32 2.68
N GLY A 120 -1.52 9.25 2.00
CA GLY A 120 -1.66 9.45 0.56
C GLY A 120 -0.66 8.63 -0.26
N ILE A 121 -1.11 8.13 -1.41
CA ILE A 121 -0.26 7.66 -2.51
C ILE A 121 -0.87 8.13 -3.83
N GLY A 122 -0.25 9.14 -4.44
CA GLY A 122 -0.86 9.84 -5.57
C GLY A 122 -2.15 10.60 -5.20
N ALA A 123 -2.26 11.10 -3.96
CA ALA A 123 -3.40 11.87 -3.46
C ALA A 123 -3.09 13.36 -3.20
N GLY A 124 -1.91 13.82 -3.65
CA GLY A 124 -1.43 15.18 -3.38
C GLY A 124 -0.77 15.33 -1.99
N PRO A 125 -0.32 16.55 -1.65
CA PRO A 125 0.50 16.81 -0.45
C PRO A 125 -0.33 17.06 0.82
N HIS A 126 -1.66 17.08 0.73
CA HIS A 126 -2.53 17.52 1.83
C HIS A 126 -2.94 16.40 2.79
N THR A 127 -2.59 15.13 2.51
CA THR A 127 -2.80 14.03 3.45
C THR A 127 -1.84 14.12 4.65
N THR A 128 -2.22 13.52 5.77
CA THR A 128 -1.43 13.55 7.02
C THR A 128 -0.06 12.89 6.87
N GLY A 129 0.02 11.82 6.07
CA GLY A 129 1.24 11.12 5.71
C GLY A 129 1.25 10.67 4.25
N GLN A 130 2.34 10.02 3.84
CA GLN A 130 2.54 9.53 2.48
C GLN A 130 3.06 8.09 2.50
N VAL A 131 2.75 7.31 1.48
CA VAL A 131 3.27 5.97 1.24
C VAL A 131 3.70 5.79 -0.21
N LEU A 132 4.76 5.02 -0.43
CA LEU A 132 5.22 4.60 -1.74
C LEU A 132 5.64 3.13 -1.66
N VAL A 133 5.54 2.42 -2.79
CA VAL A 133 6.09 1.08 -2.91
C VAL A 133 7.62 1.18 -2.88
N THR A 134 8.26 0.41 -2.00
CA THR A 134 9.72 0.48 -1.80
C THR A 134 10.49 0.28 -3.11
N ASN A 135 10.08 -0.68 -3.95
CA ASN A 135 10.73 -0.96 -5.23
C ASN A 135 10.68 0.23 -6.20
N ASP A 136 9.56 0.96 -6.23
CA ASP A 136 9.42 2.17 -7.03
C ASP A 136 10.31 3.29 -6.48
N LEU A 137 10.33 3.45 -5.15
CA LEU A 137 11.13 4.46 -4.45
C LEU A 137 12.64 4.29 -4.72
N ILE A 138 13.14 3.04 -4.66
CA ILE A 138 14.58 2.75 -4.79
C ILE A 138 15.00 2.37 -6.21
N GLY A 139 14.09 2.45 -7.20
CA GLY A 139 14.43 2.24 -8.60
C GLY A 139 14.68 0.78 -8.98
N LEU A 140 13.99 -0.17 -8.35
CA LEU A 140 13.99 -1.58 -8.75
C LEU A 140 12.91 -1.90 -9.78
N THR A 141 11.81 -1.16 -9.79
CA THR A 141 10.72 -1.36 -10.76
C THR A 141 11.19 -1.06 -12.18
N GLN A 142 11.04 -2.05 -13.07
CA GLN A 142 11.38 -1.94 -14.48
C GLN A 142 10.11 -1.68 -15.30
N GLY A 143 10.20 -0.80 -16.30
CA GLY A 143 9.07 -0.46 -17.17
C GLY A 143 8.25 0.72 -16.65
N TYR A 144 6.95 0.52 -16.44
CA TYR A 144 6.04 1.60 -16.06
C TYR A 144 6.21 2.00 -14.59
N THR A 145 6.56 3.26 -14.36
CA THR A 145 6.55 3.88 -13.03
C THR A 145 5.41 4.89 -12.98
N PRO A 146 4.49 4.81 -12.00
CA PRO A 146 3.38 5.77 -11.89
C PRO A 146 3.86 7.20 -11.73
N LYS A 147 3.11 8.17 -12.28
CA LYS A 147 3.48 9.60 -12.27
C LYS A 147 3.69 10.18 -10.86
N PHE A 148 3.04 9.63 -9.84
CA PHE A 148 3.17 10.10 -8.45
C PHE A 148 4.44 9.61 -7.75
N VAL A 149 5.22 8.72 -8.36
CA VAL A 149 6.46 8.22 -7.78
C VAL A 149 7.60 9.21 -8.02
N ARG A 150 8.32 9.54 -6.95
CA ARG A 150 9.65 10.14 -7.05
C ARG A 150 10.70 9.06 -6.76
N LYS A 151 11.48 8.66 -7.77
CA LYS A 151 12.65 7.79 -7.58
C LYS A 151 13.70 8.50 -6.72
N ILE A 152 14.07 7.91 -5.58
CA ILE A 152 15.05 8.45 -4.64
C ILE A 152 16.43 7.79 -4.83
N ALA A 153 16.48 6.54 -5.30
CA ALA A 153 17.72 5.82 -5.60
C ALA A 153 17.62 5.02 -6.90
N ASP A 154 18.75 4.56 -7.43
CA ASP A 154 18.83 3.68 -8.61
C ASP A 154 19.50 2.36 -8.25
N ALA A 155 18.80 1.55 -7.46
CA ALA A 155 19.28 0.24 -7.04
C ALA A 155 19.45 -0.72 -8.24
N SER A 156 18.68 -0.55 -9.32
CA SER A 156 18.83 -1.36 -10.52
C SER A 156 20.22 -1.19 -11.16
N SER A 157 20.66 0.06 -11.34
CA SER A 157 21.98 0.34 -11.89
C SER A 157 23.08 -0.18 -10.96
N LEU A 158 22.96 0.07 -9.65
CA LEU A 158 23.91 -0.43 -8.65
C LEU A 158 24.05 -1.97 -8.68
N ILE A 159 22.94 -2.70 -8.72
CA ILE A 159 22.94 -4.16 -8.78
C ILE A 159 23.55 -4.65 -10.09
N ARG A 160 23.22 -4.00 -11.21
CA ARG A 160 23.79 -4.33 -12.53
C ARG A 160 25.31 -4.16 -12.53
N ASP A 161 25.79 -3.03 -12.05
CA ASP A 161 27.22 -2.71 -12.02
C ASP A 161 27.98 -3.67 -11.11
N ALA A 162 27.41 -4.02 -9.94
CA ALA A 162 28.00 -5.00 -9.04
C ALA A 162 28.09 -6.40 -9.70
N ALA A 163 27.02 -6.84 -10.36
CA ALA A 163 27.02 -8.12 -11.06
C ALA A 163 28.00 -8.15 -12.25
N THR A 164 28.08 -7.05 -13.01
CA THR A 164 29.04 -6.89 -14.11
C THR A 164 30.48 -6.88 -13.59
N THR A 165 30.78 -6.12 -12.55
CA THR A 165 32.12 -6.06 -11.95
C THR A 165 32.55 -7.42 -11.43
N TYR A 166 31.66 -8.15 -10.75
CA TYR A 166 31.96 -9.50 -10.27
C TYR A 166 32.23 -10.47 -11.42
N ARG A 167 31.40 -10.44 -12.48
CA ARG A 167 31.62 -11.25 -13.67
C ARG A 167 32.99 -10.96 -14.28
N ASP A 168 33.31 -9.68 -14.48
CA ASP A 168 34.56 -9.26 -15.13
C ASP A 168 35.78 -9.72 -14.31
N ALA A 169 35.70 -9.63 -12.97
CA ALA A 169 36.74 -10.11 -12.07
C ALA A 169 36.92 -11.64 -12.09
N VAL A 170 35.85 -12.41 -12.32
CA VAL A 170 35.92 -13.86 -12.51
C VAL A 170 36.52 -14.19 -13.89
N ASP A 171 36.10 -13.48 -14.93
CA ASP A 171 36.53 -13.70 -16.32
C ASP A 171 38.02 -13.39 -16.50
N ASP A 172 38.51 -12.29 -15.89
CA ASP A 172 39.93 -11.91 -15.93
C ASP A 172 40.80 -12.62 -14.86
N ARG A 173 40.17 -13.45 -14.02
CA ARG A 173 40.78 -14.20 -12.92
C ARG A 173 41.44 -13.34 -11.84
N SER A 174 41.07 -12.06 -11.73
CA SER A 174 41.43 -11.25 -10.57
C SER A 174 40.67 -11.67 -9.30
N PHE A 175 39.54 -12.36 -9.45
CA PHE A 175 38.80 -12.98 -8.35
C PHE A 175 38.66 -14.51 -8.53
N PRO A 176 38.83 -15.31 -7.44
CA PRO A 176 39.41 -14.90 -6.16
C PRO A 176 40.92 -14.67 -6.30
N GLY A 177 41.40 -13.63 -5.65
CA GLY A 177 42.82 -13.33 -5.47
C GLY A 177 43.43 -14.04 -4.25
N ALA A 178 44.69 -13.71 -3.97
CA ALA A 178 45.46 -14.34 -2.89
C ALA A 178 44.87 -14.09 -1.49
N SER A 179 44.28 -12.91 -1.24
CA SER A 179 43.60 -12.59 0.03
C SER A 179 42.26 -13.31 0.21
N GLU A 180 41.72 -13.89 -0.86
CA GLU A 180 40.43 -14.59 -0.88
C GLU A 180 40.59 -16.11 -1.03
N SER A 181 41.81 -16.62 -0.86
CA SER A 181 42.19 -18.03 -1.04
C SER A 181 42.93 -18.57 0.20
N PHE A 182 42.81 -19.87 0.49
CA PHE A 182 43.42 -20.57 1.63
C PHE A 182 44.46 -21.60 1.19
#